data_AF-A0A9D7JXW2-F1
#
_entry.id   AF-A0A9D7JXW2-F1
#
_cell.length_a   1.000
_cell.length_b   1.000
_cell.length_c   1.000
_cell.angle_alpha   90.00
_cell.angle_beta   90.00
_cell.angle_gamma   90.00
#
_symmetry.space_group_name_H-M   'P 1'
#
loop_
_entity.id
_entity.type
_entity.pdbx_description
1 polymer ?
#
loop_
_entity_poly.entity_id
_entity_poly.type
_entity_poly.pdbx_seq_one_letter_code
_entity_poly.pdbx_strand_id
1 'polypeptide(L)'
;MRQFEVTFIVDPVLSDDEIKSTAKNYTDLITNEGGVVVQLDEMGLRQLAYPVNKRNTGVYFGLEFQSEAGALIPKLELSMKRDERILIYLTVRLDKYGVKYNDDKRNGKIGKHKAKKEKSTSAEN
;
A
#
# COMPACT_ATOMS: atom_id res chain seq x y z
N MET A 1 -3.24 9.38 17.99
CA MET A 1 -3.68 8.73 16.74
C MET A 1 -3.28 7.26 16.74
N ARG A 2 -4.15 6.39 16.20
CA ARG A 2 -3.83 4.96 16.03
C ARG A 2 -3.21 4.75 14.65
N GLN A 3 -2.27 3.83 14.58
CA GLN A 3 -1.54 3.47 13.37
C GLN A 3 -2.13 2.20 12.77
N PHE A 4 -2.34 2.21 11.47
CA PHE A 4 -2.88 1.09 10.72
C PHE A 4 -2.05 0.87 9.47
N GLU A 5 -2.03 -0.39 9.04
CA GLU A 5 -1.41 -0.80 7.80
C GLU A 5 -2.43 -1.60 7.00
N VAL A 6 -2.59 -1.27 5.73
CA VAL A 6 -3.39 -2.04 4.80
C VAL A 6 -2.49 -2.54 3.70
N THR A 7 -2.39 -3.86 3.59
CA THR A 7 -1.78 -4.50 2.43
C THR A 7 -2.89 -4.92 1.48
N PHE A 8 -2.78 -4.54 0.21
CA PHE A 8 -3.72 -4.98 -0.82
C PHE A 8 -3.01 -5.43 -2.08
N ILE A 9 -3.67 -6.33 -2.80
CA ILE A 9 -3.18 -6.97 -4.02
C ILE A 9 -4.10 -6.57 -5.15
N VAL A 10 -3.53 -5.97 -6.19
CA VAL A 10 -4.24 -5.55 -7.41
C VAL A 10 -4.08 -6.62 -8.49
N ASP A 11 -5.13 -6.81 -9.31
CA ASP A 11 -5.10 -7.72 -10.46
C ASP A 11 -3.97 -7.29 -11.43
N PRO A 12 -3.01 -8.19 -11.74
CA PRO A 12 -1.88 -7.87 -12.62
C PRO A 12 -2.27 -7.72 -14.10
N VAL A 13 -3.52 -8.01 -14.48
CA VAL A 13 -4.01 -7.85 -15.86
C VAL A 13 -4.30 -6.38 -16.20
N LEU A 14 -4.47 -5.53 -15.20
CA LEU A 14 -4.65 -4.09 -15.39
C LEU A 14 -3.39 -3.44 -15.92
N SER A 15 -3.55 -2.31 -16.61
CA SER A 15 -2.42 -1.50 -17.05
C SER A 15 -1.68 -0.86 -15.86
N ASP A 16 -0.39 -0.55 -16.04
CA ASP A 16 0.41 0.12 -15.01
C ASP A 16 -0.20 1.44 -14.53
N ASP A 17 -0.88 2.16 -15.42
CA ASP A 17 -1.57 3.42 -15.10
C ASP A 17 -2.83 3.17 -14.26
N GLU A 18 -3.61 2.14 -14.57
CA GLU A 18 -4.76 1.73 -13.77
C GLU A 18 -4.34 1.26 -12.38
N ILE A 19 -3.25 0.49 -12.29
CA ILE A 19 -2.67 0.02 -11.02
C ILE A 19 -2.29 1.21 -10.13
N LYS A 20 -1.54 2.18 -10.68
CA LYS A 20 -1.15 3.40 -9.94
C LYS A 20 -2.35 4.26 -9.56
N SER A 21 -3.32 4.38 -10.47
CA SER A 21 -4.56 5.13 -10.18
C SER A 21 -5.35 4.49 -9.04
N THR A 22 -5.38 3.16 -8.97
CA THR A 22 -6.05 2.41 -7.91
C THR A 22 -5.38 2.68 -6.56
N ALA A 23 -4.04 2.61 -6.50
CA ALA A 23 -3.31 2.96 -5.27
C ALA A 23 -3.53 4.41 -4.84
N LYS A 24 -3.56 5.35 -5.80
CA LYS A 24 -3.84 6.76 -5.53
C LYS A 24 -5.27 6.96 -4.99
N ASN A 25 -6.27 6.32 -5.59
CA ASN A 25 -7.67 6.44 -5.15
C ASN A 25 -7.85 6.06 -3.68
N TYR A 26 -7.17 5.01 -3.20
CA TYR A 26 -7.23 4.61 -1.78
C TYR A 26 -6.44 5.54 -0.86
N THR A 27 -5.34 6.09 -1.34
CA THR A 27 -4.58 7.14 -0.63
C THR A 27 -5.45 8.39 -0.44
N ASP A 28 -6.16 8.81 -1.49
CA ASP A 28 -7.06 9.94 -1.48
C ASP A 28 -8.29 9.67 -0.59
N LEU A 29 -8.86 8.45 -0.64
CA LEU A 29 -9.97 8.04 0.23
C LEU A 29 -9.62 8.15 1.71
N ILE A 30 -8.43 7.69 2.11
CA ILE A 30 -7.95 7.80 3.50
C ILE A 30 -7.81 9.27 3.91
N THR A 31 -7.28 10.11 3.02
CA THR A 31 -7.09 11.54 3.29
C THR A 31 -8.43 12.28 3.42
N ASN A 32 -9.40 11.99 2.56
CA ASN A 32 -10.73 12.60 2.56
C ASN A 32 -11.54 12.27 3.82
N GLU A 33 -11.32 11.10 4.38
CA GLU A 33 -11.98 10.62 5.61
C GLU A 33 -11.20 11.02 6.88
N GLY A 34 -10.24 11.94 6.76
CA GLY A 34 -9.50 12.52 7.89
C GLY A 34 -8.34 11.66 8.41
N GLY A 35 -7.90 10.66 7.65
CA GLY A 35 -6.68 9.91 7.92
C GLY A 35 -5.44 10.63 7.39
N VAL A 36 -4.30 10.40 8.04
CA VAL A 36 -3.00 10.92 7.59
C VAL A 36 -2.19 9.76 7.03
N VAL A 37 -1.93 9.78 5.72
CA VAL A 37 -1.09 8.77 5.08
C VAL A 37 0.36 8.99 5.49
N VAL A 38 1.01 7.95 6.00
CA VAL A 38 2.41 7.98 6.42
C VAL A 38 3.32 7.53 5.29
N GLN A 39 2.99 6.41 4.64
CA GLN A 39 3.81 5.83 3.58
C GLN A 39 2.99 4.93 2.67
N LEU A 40 3.29 4.99 1.37
CA LEU A 40 2.93 3.98 0.37
C LEU A 40 4.18 3.18 0.00
N ASP A 41 4.14 1.86 0.17
CA ASP A 41 5.17 0.90 -0.20
C ASP A 41 4.72 0.11 -1.43
N GLU A 42 5.33 0.39 -2.58
CA GLU A 42 5.07 -0.29 -3.84
C GLU A 42 5.97 -1.53 -3.94
N MET A 43 5.44 -2.70 -3.56
CA MET A 43 6.20 -3.94 -3.52
C MET A 43 6.34 -4.60 -4.90
N GLY A 44 5.49 -4.22 -5.86
CA GLY A 44 5.49 -4.70 -7.24
C GLY A 44 4.84 -6.08 -7.44
N LEU A 45 5.06 -6.66 -8.61
CA LEU A 45 4.52 -7.97 -9.00
C LEU A 45 5.16 -9.10 -8.18
N ARG A 46 4.34 -9.95 -7.58
CA ARG A 46 4.77 -11.15 -6.85
C ARG A 46 3.91 -12.36 -7.23
N GLN A 47 4.49 -13.54 -7.08
CA GLN A 47 3.78 -14.80 -7.27
C GLN A 47 2.97 -15.14 -6.01
N LEU A 48 1.70 -15.49 -6.21
CA LEU A 48 0.81 -15.94 -5.14
C LEU A 48 1.13 -17.41 -4.81
N ALA A 49 0.97 -17.79 -3.54
CA ALA A 49 1.14 -19.18 -3.11
C ALA A 49 0.09 -20.11 -3.73
N TYR A 50 -1.11 -19.58 -4.03
CA TYR A 50 -2.21 -20.29 -4.66
C TYR A 50 -3.00 -19.33 -5.58
N PRO A 51 -3.71 -19.84 -6.58
CA PRO A 51 -4.49 -18.99 -7.49
C PRO A 51 -5.66 -18.32 -6.77
N VAL A 52 -5.81 -17.01 -6.96
CA VAL A 52 -6.95 -16.21 -6.49
C VAL A 52 -7.66 -15.66 -7.72
N ASN A 53 -8.96 -15.92 -7.88
CA ASN A 53 -9.71 -15.51 -9.08
C ASN A 53 -9.03 -15.94 -10.40
N LYS A 54 -8.41 -17.12 -10.43
CA LYS A 54 -7.62 -17.66 -11.56
C LYS A 54 -6.35 -16.85 -11.90
N ARG A 55 -5.89 -15.96 -11.01
CA ARG A 55 -4.61 -15.26 -11.10
C ARG A 55 -3.56 -15.96 -10.25
N ASN A 56 -2.37 -16.19 -10.80
CA ASN A 56 -1.22 -16.76 -10.09
C ASN A 56 -0.23 -15.69 -9.59
N THR A 57 -0.42 -14.45 -10.02
CA THR A 57 0.42 -13.30 -9.70
C THR A 57 -0.47 -12.15 -9.22
N GLY A 58 0.14 -11.19 -8.52
CA GLY A 58 -0.55 -10.00 -8.03
C GLY A 58 0.44 -8.86 -7.79
N VAL A 59 -0.03 -7.63 -7.96
CA VAL A 59 0.78 -6.44 -7.66
C VAL A 59 0.48 -5.98 -6.24
N TYR A 60 1.50 -5.98 -5.40
CA TYR A 60 1.37 -5.72 -3.96
C TYR A 60 1.62 -4.24 -3.62
N PHE A 61 0.74 -3.71 -2.78
CA PHE A 61 0.87 -2.39 -2.17
C PHE A 61 0.71 -2.52 -0.66
N GLY A 62 1.59 -1.84 0.08
CA GLY A 62 1.45 -1.60 1.52
C GLY A 62 1.17 -0.13 1.78
N LEU A 63 0.10 0.17 2.50
CA LEU A 63 -0.30 1.54 2.83
C LEU A 63 -0.36 1.72 4.34
N GLU A 64 0.51 2.56 4.87
CA GLU A 64 0.56 2.93 6.29
C GLU A 64 -0.13 4.27 6.49
N PHE A 65 -1.06 4.33 7.43
CA PHE A 65 -1.79 5.54 7.75
C PHE A 65 -2.17 5.65 9.22
N GLN A 66 -2.36 6.89 9.65
CA GLN A 66 -2.83 7.28 10.97
C GLN A 66 -4.29 7.67 10.90
N SER A 67 -5.06 7.30 11.92
CA SER A 67 -6.40 7.81 12.10
C SER A 67 -6.70 8.04 13.59
N GLU A 68 -7.47 9.09 13.87
CA GLU A 68 -7.96 9.45 15.21
C GLU A 68 -8.86 8.33 15.78
N ALA A 69 -9.71 7.74 14.92
CA ALA A 69 -10.68 6.72 15.30
C ALA A 69 -10.73 5.59 14.25
N GLY A 70 -11.12 4.37 14.67
CA GLY A 70 -11.26 3.23 13.75
C GLY A 70 -12.44 3.32 12.77
N ALA A 71 -13.17 4.44 12.73
CA ALA A 71 -14.36 4.63 11.91
C ALA A 71 -14.09 4.66 10.40
N LEU A 72 -12.85 4.97 10.00
CA LEU A 72 -12.37 4.91 8.61
C LEU A 72 -12.33 3.47 8.07
N ILE A 73 -12.02 2.49 8.92
CA ILE A 73 -11.71 1.12 8.49
C ILE A 73 -12.90 0.45 7.78
N PRO A 74 -14.14 0.46 8.33
CA PRO A 74 -15.26 -0.18 7.66
C PRO A 74 -15.57 0.41 6.28
N LYS A 75 -15.37 1.73 6.11
CA LYS A 75 -15.59 2.40 4.82
C LYS A 75 -14.52 2.02 3.80
N LEU A 76 -13.25 1.98 4.23
CA LEU A 76 -12.13 1.55 3.40
C LEU A 76 -12.30 0.10 2.96
N GLU A 77 -12.60 -0.81 3.89
CA GLU A 77 -12.82 -2.23 3.59
C GLU A 77 -14.04 -2.45 2.69
N LEU A 78 -15.12 -1.69 2.89
CA LEU A 78 -16.28 -1.74 2.01
C LEU A 78 -15.94 -1.28 0.59
N SER A 79 -15.16 -0.22 0.45
CA SER A 79 -14.70 0.28 -0.86
C SER A 79 -13.79 -0.74 -1.55
N MET A 80 -12.83 -1.33 -0.83
CA MET A 80 -11.94 -2.36 -1.36
C MET A 80 -12.68 -3.64 -1.74
N LYS A 81 -13.70 -4.03 -0.96
CA LYS A 81 -14.54 -5.20 -1.27
C LYS A 81 -15.42 -5.01 -2.50
N ARG A 82 -15.82 -3.77 -2.80
CA ARG A 82 -16.63 -3.43 -3.98
C ARG A 82 -15.80 -3.29 -5.25
N ASP A 83 -14.49 -3.10 -5.11
CA ASP A 83 -13.60 -2.92 -6.25
C ASP A 83 -13.13 -4.28 -6.77
N GLU A 84 -13.56 -4.64 -7.98
CA GLU A 84 -13.19 -5.89 -8.64
C GLU A 84 -11.70 -5.94 -9.03
N ARG A 85 -11.02 -4.79 -9.02
CA ARG A 85 -9.57 -4.68 -9.31
C ARG A 85 -8.71 -5.21 -8.16
N ILE A 86 -9.26 -5.29 -6.95
CA ILE A 86 -8.57 -5.82 -5.77
C ILE A 86 -8.86 -7.32 -5.63
N LEU A 87 -7.80 -8.11 -5.52
CA LEU A 87 -7.90 -9.55 -5.27
C LEU A 87 -8.03 -9.85 -3.78
N ILE A 88 -7.14 -9.28 -2.96
CA ILE A 88 -7.06 -9.50 -1.52
C ILE A 88 -6.66 -8.20 -0.85
N TYR A 89 -7.22 -7.93 0.31
CA TYR A 89 -6.74 -6.90 1.22
C TYR A 89 -6.68 -7.43 2.65
N LEU A 90 -5.80 -6.84 3.45
CA LEU A 90 -5.68 -7.12 4.88
C LEU A 90 -5.37 -5.81 5.61
N THR A 91 -6.28 -5.43 6.50
CA THR A 91 -6.10 -4.31 7.41
C THR A 91 -5.58 -4.81 8.76
N VAL A 92 -4.50 -4.22 9.24
CA VAL A 92 -3.91 -4.54 10.55
C VAL A 92 -3.74 -3.26 11.35
N ARG A 93 -4.08 -3.32 12.64
CA ARG A 93 -3.72 -2.27 13.60
C ARG A 93 -2.30 -2.49 14.08
N LEU A 94 -1.44 -1.49 13.91
CA LEU A 94 -0.06 -1.55 14.38
C LEU A 94 0.01 -1.24 15.89
N ASP A 95 0.85 -2.00 16.58
CA ASP A 95 1.24 -1.75 17.97
C ASP A 95 2.51 -0.89 18.02
N LYS A 96 3.02 -0.63 19.23
CA LYS A 96 4.22 0.19 19.42
C LYS A 96 5.44 -0.37 18.69
N TYR A 97 5.57 -1.70 18.61
CA TYR A 97 6.72 -2.34 17.98
C TYR A 97 6.62 -2.36 16.46
N GLY A 98 5.42 -2.56 15.90
CA GLY A 98 5.16 -2.48 14.46
C GLY A 98 5.45 -1.08 13.91
N VAL A 99 5.02 -0.03 14.61
CA VAL A 99 5.32 1.36 14.23
C VAL A 99 6.83 1.60 14.22
N LYS A 100 7.53 1.20 15.28
CA LYS A 100 8.99 1.34 15.36
C LYS A 100 9.70 0.56 14.24
N TYR A 101 9.23 -0.64 13.93
CA TYR A 101 9.79 -1.45 12.85
C TYR A 101 9.64 -0.76 11.49
N ASN A 102 8.46 -0.20 11.19
CA ASN A 102 8.23 0.54 9.95
C ASN A 102 9.09 1.81 9.88
N ASP A 103 9.23 2.54 11.00
CA ASP A 103 10.14 3.68 11.10
C ASP A 103 11.61 3.29 10.87
N ASP A 104 12.08 2.23 11.50
CA ASP A 104 13.46 1.75 11.36
C ASP A 104 13.72 1.20 9.93
N LYS A 105 12.73 0.55 9.29
CA LYS A 105 12.75 0.15 7.88
C LYS A 105 12.85 1.36 6.95
N ARG A 106 12.05 2.41 7.18
CA ARG A 106 12.12 3.69 6.44
C ARG A 106 13.48 4.37 6.60
N ASN A 107 14.02 4.34 7.81
CA ASN A 107 15.33 4.92 8.13
C ASN A 107 16.52 4.06 7.67
N GLY A 108 16.28 2.95 6.97
CA GLY A 108 17.33 2.09 6.41
C GLY A 108 18.09 1.26 7.45
N LYS A 109 17.62 1.19 8.69
CA LYS A 109 18.22 0.39 9.77
C LYS A 109 17.83 -1.09 9.66
N ILE A 110 16.77 -1.40 8.90
CA ILE A 110 16.23 -2.75 8.71
C ILE A 110 16.06 -3.02 7.21
N GLY A 111 16.62 -4.14 6.72
CA GLY A 111 16.54 -4.60 5.33
C GLY A 111 17.82 -4.42 4.52
N LYS A 112 17.89 -5.03 3.32
CA LYS A 112 19.02 -4.84 2.39
C LYS A 112 18.95 -3.41 1.83
N HIS A 113 20.00 -2.64 2.04
CA HIS A 113 20.20 -1.27 1.55
C HIS A 113 19.90 -1.19 0.03
N LYS A 114 18.71 -0.73 -0.38
CA LYS A 114 18.53 -0.21 -1.74
C LYS A 114 19.08 1.22 -1.73
N ALA A 115 20.29 1.41 -2.25
CA ALA A 115 20.82 2.74 -2.50
C ALA A 115 19.77 3.57 -3.26
N LYS A 116 19.51 4.81 -2.81
CA LYS A 116 18.72 5.78 -3.57
C LYS A 116 19.32 5.84 -4.98
N LYS A 117 18.57 5.43 -6.00
CA LYS A 117 18.88 5.86 -7.38
C LYS A 117 18.66 7.36 -7.40
N GLU A 118 19.76 8.11 -7.40
CA GLU A 118 19.73 9.53 -7.76
C GLU A 118 19.02 9.64 -9.11
N LYS A 119 18.03 10.53 -9.19
CA LYS A 119 17.44 10.93 -10.47
C LYS A 119 18.58 11.54 -11.28
N SER A 120 19.09 10.81 -12.27
CA SER A 120 19.93 11.38 -13.31
C SER A 120 19.11 12.45 -14.02
N THR A 121 19.39 13.70 -13.69
CA THR A 121 18.93 14.88 -14.42
C THR A 121 19.42 14.74 -15.86
N SER A 122 18.57 14.27 -16.76
CA SER A 122 18.80 14.36 -18.20
C SER A 122 18.59 15.82 -18.61
N ALA A 123 19.62 16.64 -18.41
CA ALA A 123 19.77 17.91 -19.09
C ALA A 123 20.49 17.62 -20.41
N GLU A 124 19.73 17.47 -21.49
CA GLU A 124 20.22 17.56 -22.88
C GLU A 124 19.00 17.78 -23.80
N ASN A 125 18.68 19.05 -24.01
CA ASN A 125 18.44 19.71 -25.30
C ASN A 125 17.90 21.13 -25.07
#